data_AF-A0A7S2IS05-F1
#
_entry.id   AF-A0A7S2IS05-F1
#
_cell.length_a   1.000
_cell.length_b   1.000
_cell.length_c   1.000
_cell.angle_alpha   90.00
_cell.angle_beta   90.00
_cell.angle_gamma   90.00
#
_symmetry.space_group_name_H-M   'P 1'
#
loop_
_entity.id
_entity.type
_entity.pdbx_description
1 polymer ?
#
loop_
_entity_poly.entity_id
_entity_poly.type
_entity_poly.pdbx_seq_one_letter_code
_entity_poly.pdbx_strand_id
1 'polypeptide(L)'
;NFGLCACPQGGGSARSSGMSWNCCAAEPLELVGVEHLEERAHKIQSFKASPSEEIVGLAVCAPDRPHFYRVTLHKPPMSSLGLHLDMTDGQTMLIERITVGLIEEWNKEVGERLCVCENDRIIEVNGVTAGDFDGLGLEKMAELVNSAGHLELKLQRPESCGGLCACSGKSR
;
A
#
# COMPACT_ATOMS: atom_id res chain seq x y z
N ASN A 1 11.46 -37.02 19.76
CA ASN A 1 12.68 -36.63 19.03
C ASN A 1 13.12 -35.29 19.59
N PHE A 2 14.09 -35.30 20.50
CA PHE A 2 14.49 -34.15 21.31
C PHE A 2 15.46 -33.24 20.53
N GLY A 3 15.12 -31.96 20.39
CA GLY A 3 16.02 -30.92 19.89
C GLY A 3 16.56 -30.09 21.05
N LEU A 4 17.82 -30.31 21.41
CA LEU A 4 18.58 -29.57 22.40
C LEU A 4 19.00 -28.21 21.83
N CYS A 5 18.72 -27.12 22.55
CA CYS A 5 19.41 -25.84 22.36
C CYS A 5 20.30 -25.57 23.58
N ALA A 6 21.60 -25.52 23.32
CA ALA A 6 22.63 -25.14 24.27
C ALA A 6 22.85 -23.62 24.23
N CYS A 7 22.97 -22.99 25.39
CA CYS A 7 23.49 -21.62 25.51
C CYS A 7 24.79 -21.62 26.35
N PRO A 8 25.79 -20.79 25.98
CA PRO A 8 27.13 -20.83 26.53
C PRO A 8 27.27 -20.17 27.91
N GLN A 9 28.13 -20.75 28.74
CA GLN A 9 28.58 -20.21 30.01
C GLN A 9 29.64 -19.14 29.78
N GLY A 10 29.32 -17.88 30.09
CA GLY A 10 30.29 -16.79 30.18
C GLY A 10 30.36 -16.29 31.61
N GLY A 11 31.44 -16.62 32.31
CA GLY A 11 31.72 -16.19 33.68
C GLY A 11 32.26 -14.77 33.76
N GLY A 12 31.81 -14.03 34.77
CA GLY A 12 32.32 -12.70 35.12
C GLY A 12 31.90 -12.36 36.55
N SER A 13 32.89 -12.23 37.43
CA SER A 13 32.74 -12.20 38.89
C SER A 13 32.67 -10.77 39.45
N ALA A 14 31.63 -10.57 40.27
CA ALA A 14 31.60 -9.87 41.56
C ALA A 14 31.51 -8.33 41.71
N ARG A 15 30.76 -7.99 42.76
CA ARG A 15 30.64 -6.76 43.59
C ARG A 15 29.63 -5.74 43.08
N SER A 16 28.71 -5.18 43.87
CA SER A 16 28.35 -5.34 45.29
C SER A 16 27.08 -4.51 45.53
N SER A 17 26.33 -4.89 46.58
CA SER A 17 25.36 -4.07 47.32
C SER A 17 23.93 -3.96 46.78
N GLY A 18 23.12 -4.93 47.20
CA GLY A 18 21.97 -4.65 48.06
C GLY A 18 20.74 -4.01 47.44
N MET A 19 19.86 -4.81 46.84
CA MET A 19 18.42 -4.67 47.03
C MET A 19 17.77 -6.06 46.94
N SER A 20 17.12 -6.47 48.03
CA SER A 20 16.34 -7.69 48.19
C SER A 20 14.95 -7.48 47.61
N TRP A 21 14.61 -8.08 46.47
CA TRP A 21 13.22 -8.29 46.05
C TRP A 21 13.04 -9.71 45.52
N ASN A 22 12.00 -10.36 46.02
CA ASN A 22 11.73 -11.80 46.07
C ASN A 22 11.66 -12.53 44.71
N CYS A 23 12.05 -13.80 44.73
CA CYS A 23 11.73 -14.82 43.75
C CYS A 23 10.30 -15.35 43.91
N CYS A 24 9.73 -15.76 42.76
CA CYS A 24 8.71 -16.79 42.54
C CYS A 24 7.30 -16.57 43.14
N ALA A 25 6.34 -16.27 42.25
CA ALA A 25 5.06 -16.99 42.24
C ALA A 25 4.54 -17.05 40.80
N ALA A 26 4.39 -18.26 40.29
CA ALA A 26 3.58 -18.54 39.12
C ALA A 26 2.10 -18.38 39.52
N GLU A 27 1.32 -17.70 38.70
CA GLU A 27 -0.14 -17.85 38.71
C GLU A 27 -0.62 -18.22 37.30
N PRO A 28 -1.42 -19.29 37.18
CA PRO A 28 -2.06 -19.66 35.93
C PRO A 28 -3.13 -18.61 35.59
N LEU A 29 -3.05 -18.00 34.41
CA LEU A 29 -4.17 -17.21 33.90
C LEU A 29 -5.28 -18.16 33.53
N GLU A 30 -6.30 -18.20 34.39
CA GLU A 30 -7.54 -18.92 34.19
C GLU A 30 -8.26 -18.41 32.94
N LEU A 31 -8.72 -19.39 32.16
CA LEU A 31 -9.66 -19.21 31.06
C LEU A 31 -10.99 -18.69 31.63
N VAL A 32 -11.24 -17.40 31.50
CA VAL A 32 -12.58 -16.84 31.72
C VAL A 32 -13.31 -16.85 30.39
N GLY A 33 -14.20 -17.83 30.24
CA GLY A 33 -15.25 -17.81 29.23
C GLY A 33 -16.22 -16.67 29.54
N VAL A 34 -16.42 -15.78 28.57
CA VAL A 34 -17.58 -14.89 28.52
C VAL A 34 -18.32 -15.21 27.22
N GLU A 35 -19.37 -15.96 27.41
CA GLU A 35 -20.43 -16.18 26.43
C GLU A 35 -21.19 -14.87 26.20
N HIS A 36 -21.71 -14.75 24.98
CA HIS A 36 -22.93 -13.99 24.66
C HIS A 36 -22.84 -12.45 24.58
N LEU A 37 -22.55 -11.97 23.36
CA LEU A 37 -23.11 -10.72 22.82
C LEU A 37 -23.49 -10.98 21.35
N GLU A 38 -24.63 -11.65 21.18
CA GLU A 38 -25.38 -11.58 19.94
C GLU A 38 -25.94 -10.16 19.74
N GLU A 39 -26.09 -9.81 18.46
CA GLU A 39 -27.13 -8.92 17.95
C GLU A 39 -26.90 -7.41 18.01
N ARG A 40 -26.09 -6.91 17.05
CA ARG A 40 -26.37 -5.63 16.37
C ARG A 40 -26.23 -5.74 14.87
N ALA A 41 -27.25 -6.36 14.27
CA ALA A 41 -27.56 -6.21 12.85
C ALA A 41 -28.10 -4.80 12.57
N HIS A 42 -27.25 -3.94 11.98
CA HIS A 42 -27.70 -2.70 11.34
C HIS A 42 -27.39 -2.74 9.84
N LYS A 43 -28.33 -3.34 9.10
CA LYS A 43 -28.97 -2.75 7.92
C LYS A 43 -28.03 -2.07 6.92
N ILE A 44 -27.22 -2.87 6.22
CA ILE A 44 -26.72 -2.47 4.89
C ILE A 44 -27.84 -2.79 3.90
N GLN A 45 -28.51 -1.74 3.43
CA GLN A 45 -29.50 -1.83 2.37
C GLN A 45 -28.86 -2.47 1.13
N SER A 46 -29.48 -3.55 0.69
CA SER A 46 -29.27 -4.16 -0.61
C SER A 46 -29.48 -3.11 -1.70
N PHE A 47 -28.39 -2.55 -2.21
CA PHE A 47 -28.39 -1.82 -3.47
C PHE A 47 -28.46 -2.87 -4.58
N LYS A 48 -29.64 -2.99 -5.18
CA LYS A 48 -29.87 -3.72 -6.42
C LYS A 48 -28.93 -3.16 -7.49
N ALA A 49 -27.91 -3.92 -7.88
CA ALA A 49 -27.26 -3.72 -9.16
C ALA A 49 -28.26 -4.12 -10.25
N SER A 50 -28.85 -3.13 -10.93
CA SER A 50 -29.64 -3.35 -12.14
C SER A 50 -28.72 -3.85 -13.26
N PRO A 51 -29.14 -4.87 -14.04
CA PRO A 51 -28.36 -5.37 -15.16
C PRO A 51 -28.64 -4.56 -16.44
N SER A 52 -27.56 -4.37 -17.19
CA SER A 52 -27.48 -4.25 -18.66
C SER A 52 -28.39 -3.25 -19.36
N GLU A 53 -27.85 -2.06 -19.62
CA GLU A 53 -28.10 -1.38 -20.89
C GLU A 53 -26.82 -1.43 -21.73
N GLU A 54 -26.90 -2.11 -22.85
CA GLU A 54 -25.88 -2.17 -23.90
C GLU A 54 -25.81 -0.80 -24.60
N ILE A 55 -25.06 0.13 -24.02
CA ILE A 55 -24.72 1.38 -24.69
C ILE A 55 -23.48 1.12 -25.54
N VAL A 56 -23.68 1.14 -26.86
CA VAL A 56 -22.64 1.19 -27.88
C VAL A 56 -21.98 2.59 -27.80
N GLY A 57 -21.15 2.77 -26.76
CA GLY A 57 -20.57 4.05 -26.41
C GLY A 57 -19.33 4.33 -27.24
N LEU A 58 -19.42 5.32 -28.12
CA LEU A 58 -18.26 6.11 -28.51
C LEU A 58 -17.54 6.51 -27.21
N ALA A 59 -16.32 6.02 -27.01
CA ALA A 59 -15.50 6.32 -25.84
C ALA A 59 -15.17 7.82 -25.80
N VAL A 60 -16.12 8.62 -25.31
CA VAL A 60 -15.86 10.01 -24.95
C VAL A 60 -14.95 9.92 -23.73
N CYS A 61 -13.67 10.23 -23.93
CA CYS A 61 -12.70 10.41 -22.85
C CYS A 61 -13.36 11.27 -21.77
N ALA A 62 -13.57 10.71 -20.58
CA ALA A 62 -14.26 11.37 -19.48
C ALA A 62 -13.71 12.81 -19.31
N PRO A 63 -14.51 13.86 -19.53
CA PRO A 63 -14.01 15.21 -19.85
C PRO A 63 -13.39 15.97 -18.66
N ASP A 64 -13.11 15.33 -17.53
CA ASP A 64 -12.56 16.01 -16.35
C ASP A 64 -11.70 15.06 -15.50
N ARG A 65 -10.62 14.55 -16.09
CA ARG A 65 -9.58 13.85 -15.34
C ARG A 65 -8.64 14.89 -14.73
N PRO A 66 -8.44 14.90 -13.39
CA PRO A 66 -7.52 15.85 -12.78
C PRO A 66 -6.09 15.60 -13.25
N HIS A 67 -5.35 16.68 -13.50
CA HIS A 67 -3.92 16.65 -13.83
C HIS A 67 -3.08 16.14 -12.66
N PHE A 68 -3.51 16.41 -11.42
CA PHE A 68 -2.84 15.96 -10.21
C PHE A 68 -3.85 15.27 -9.30
N TYR A 69 -3.48 14.11 -8.76
CA TYR A 69 -4.33 13.38 -7.83
C TYR A 69 -3.49 12.55 -6.85
N ARG A 70 -4.10 12.17 -5.73
CA ARG A 70 -3.47 11.37 -4.68
C ARG A 70 -4.08 9.98 -4.62
N VAL A 71 -3.22 9.01 -4.32
CA VAL A 71 -3.54 7.59 -4.21
C VAL A 71 -2.98 7.09 -2.89
N THR A 72 -3.86 6.55 -2.05
CA THR A 72 -3.49 6.00 -0.75
C THR A 72 -3.67 4.49 -0.76
N LEU A 73 -2.60 3.76 -0.46
CA LEU A 73 -2.54 2.31 -0.55
C LEU A 73 -1.99 1.73 0.76
N HIS A 74 -2.53 0.57 1.13
CA HIS A 74 -2.01 -0.25 2.21
C HIS A 74 -1.36 -1.49 1.59
N LYS A 75 -0.03 -1.56 1.69
CA LYS A 75 0.77 -2.66 1.14
C LYS A 75 0.86 -3.78 2.17
N PRO A 76 0.28 -4.97 1.92
CA PRO A 76 0.46 -6.11 2.80
C PRO A 76 1.93 -6.54 2.85
N PRO A 77 2.39 -7.16 3.94
CA PRO A 77 3.74 -7.73 3.98
C PRO A 77 3.93 -8.73 2.84
N MET A 78 5.10 -8.70 2.21
CA MET A 78 5.50 -9.56 1.08
C MET A 78 4.71 -9.37 -0.24
N SER A 79 3.82 -8.38 -0.34
CA SER A 79 3.11 -8.10 -1.60
C SER A 79 3.91 -7.12 -2.47
N SER A 80 3.90 -7.33 -3.79
CA SER A 80 4.45 -6.38 -4.76
C SER A 80 3.39 -5.35 -5.18
N LEU A 81 3.83 -4.12 -5.44
CA LEU A 81 2.91 -3.05 -5.87
C LEU A 81 2.38 -3.28 -7.29
N GLY A 82 3.17 -3.96 -8.13
CA GLY A 82 2.84 -4.19 -9.55
C GLY A 82 3.19 -3.01 -10.46
N LEU A 83 4.23 -2.23 -10.14
CA LEU A 83 4.68 -1.09 -10.96
C LEU A 83 6.11 -1.28 -11.44
N HIS A 84 6.36 -0.93 -12.69
CA HIS A 84 7.69 -0.69 -13.22
C HIS A 84 7.90 0.83 -13.32
N LEU A 85 8.90 1.33 -12.61
CA LEU A 85 9.19 2.76 -12.48
C LEU A 85 10.51 3.07 -13.17
N ASP A 86 10.49 4.07 -14.06
CA ASP A 86 11.69 4.65 -14.65
C ASP A 86 12.05 5.95 -13.91
N MET A 87 13.33 6.08 -13.58
CA MET A 87 13.91 7.19 -12.80
C MET A 87 14.89 8.04 -13.62
N THR A 88 14.98 7.80 -14.93
CA THR A 88 15.99 8.41 -15.82
C THR A 88 15.89 9.94 -15.89
N ASP A 89 14.71 10.52 -15.66
CA ASP A 89 14.46 11.97 -15.65
C ASP A 89 15.10 12.70 -14.46
N GLY A 90 15.42 11.98 -13.37
CA GLY A 90 16.05 12.55 -12.17
C GLY A 90 15.14 13.41 -11.29
N GLN A 91 13.94 13.79 -11.75
CA GLN A 91 13.00 14.62 -10.99
C GLN A 91 11.69 13.91 -10.63
N THR A 92 11.27 12.92 -11.42
CA THR A 92 10.02 12.20 -11.22
C THR A 92 10.20 10.72 -11.51
N MET A 93 9.35 9.88 -10.94
CA MET A 93 9.31 8.45 -11.31
C MET A 93 8.21 8.25 -12.35
N LEU A 94 8.57 7.87 -13.56
CA LEU A 94 7.64 7.57 -14.64
C LEU A 94 7.13 6.14 -14.51
N ILE A 95 5.81 5.95 -14.57
CA ILE A 95 5.22 4.61 -14.63
C ILE A 95 5.37 4.09 -16.06
N GLU A 96 6.40 3.28 -16.31
CA GLU A 96 6.63 2.69 -17.64
C GLU A 96 5.61 1.59 -17.92
N ARG A 97 5.31 0.77 -16.91
CA ARG A 97 4.41 -0.38 -17.06
C ARG A 97 3.70 -0.73 -15.76
N ILE A 98 2.43 -1.12 -15.89
CA ILE A 98 1.65 -1.68 -14.77
C ILE A 98 1.58 -3.20 -14.95
N THR A 99 2.02 -3.94 -13.94
CA THR A 99 1.95 -5.40 -13.87
C THR A 99 0.89 -5.82 -12.86
N VAL A 100 0.62 -7.13 -12.79
CA VAL A 100 -0.34 -7.69 -11.82
C VAL A 100 0.16 -7.40 -10.41
N GLY A 101 -0.69 -6.80 -9.59
CA GLY A 101 -0.37 -6.41 -8.21
C GLY A 101 -1.42 -5.49 -7.61
N LEU A 102 -1.07 -4.88 -6.48
CA LEU A 102 -1.97 -4.04 -5.68
C LEU A 102 -2.56 -2.86 -6.47
N ILE A 103 -1.81 -2.27 -7.39
CA ILE A 103 -2.31 -1.15 -8.22
C ILE A 103 -3.41 -1.62 -9.18
N GLU A 104 -3.31 -2.84 -9.71
CA GLU A 104 -4.34 -3.37 -10.59
C GLU A 104 -5.66 -3.56 -9.83
N GLU A 105 -5.59 -4.07 -8.61
CA GLU A 105 -6.76 -4.21 -7.73
C GLU A 105 -7.35 -2.85 -7.38
N TRP A 106 -6.51 -1.90 -6.98
CA TRP A 106 -6.93 -0.53 -6.66
C TRP A 106 -7.61 0.17 -7.85
N ASN A 107 -7.08 0.00 -9.07
CA ASN A 107 -7.66 0.55 -10.28
C ASN A 107 -9.07 0.00 -10.57
N LYS A 108 -9.35 -1.26 -10.22
CA LYS A 108 -10.68 -1.86 -10.37
C LYS A 108 -11.69 -1.27 -9.40
N GLU A 109 -11.25 -0.84 -8.22
CA GLU A 109 -12.12 -0.28 -7.17
C GLU A 109 -12.44 1.20 -7.38
N VAL A 110 -11.46 2.02 -7.80
CA VAL A 110 -11.60 3.48 -7.82
C VAL A 110 -12.29 4.02 -9.08
N GLY A 111 -12.29 3.24 -10.18
CA GLY A 111 -12.85 3.63 -11.47
C GLY A 111 -11.96 4.55 -12.32
N GLU A 112 -12.44 4.87 -13.53
CA GLU A 112 -11.64 5.47 -14.61
C GLU A 112 -11.14 6.90 -14.35
N ARG A 113 -11.73 7.63 -13.40
CA ARG A 113 -11.34 9.02 -13.12
C ARG A 113 -10.05 9.12 -12.31
N LEU A 114 -9.84 8.18 -11.40
CA LEU A 114 -8.69 8.16 -10.51
C LEU A 114 -7.72 7.02 -10.81
N CYS A 115 -8.02 6.12 -11.76
CA CYS A 115 -7.10 5.05 -12.12
C CYS A 115 -5.68 5.56 -12.42
N VAL A 116 -4.69 4.81 -11.94
CA VAL A 116 -3.28 4.93 -12.28
C VAL A 116 -3.08 4.26 -13.63
N CYS A 117 -2.57 5.02 -14.59
CA CYS A 117 -2.29 4.56 -15.94
C CYS A 117 -0.77 4.61 -16.19
N GLU A 118 -0.34 3.88 -17.21
CA GLU A 118 1.03 4.00 -17.74
C GLU A 118 1.25 5.45 -18.21
N ASN A 119 2.51 5.90 -18.17
CA ASN A 119 2.95 7.28 -18.43
C ASN A 119 2.55 8.32 -17.37
N ASP A 120 1.83 7.95 -16.32
CA ASP A 120 1.67 8.83 -15.16
C ASP A 120 3.02 9.01 -14.44
N ARG A 121 3.23 10.19 -13.86
CA ARG A 121 4.46 10.55 -13.16
C ARG A 121 4.20 10.65 -11.66
N ILE A 122 4.96 9.93 -10.86
CA ILE A 122 4.93 10.04 -9.41
C ILE A 122 5.82 11.22 -9.02
N ILE A 123 5.21 12.25 -8.43
CA ILE A 123 5.88 13.49 -8.04
C ILE A 123 6.19 13.54 -6.54
N GLU A 124 5.47 12.77 -5.73
CA GLU A 124 5.60 12.76 -4.26
C GLU A 124 5.22 11.37 -3.73
N VAL A 125 6.01 10.84 -2.79
CA VAL A 125 5.74 9.57 -2.09
C VAL A 125 5.86 9.81 -0.59
N ASN A 126 4.77 9.63 0.15
CA ASN A 126 4.71 9.85 1.60
C ASN A 126 5.27 11.24 2.02
N GLY A 127 5.00 12.26 1.20
CA GLY A 127 5.48 13.63 1.42
C GLY A 127 6.92 13.90 0.97
N VAL A 128 7.64 12.92 0.43
CA VAL A 128 9.00 13.08 -0.13
C VAL A 128 8.91 13.35 -1.63
N THR A 129 9.60 14.38 -2.10
CA THR A 129 9.77 14.69 -3.54
C THR A 129 11.22 14.48 -3.98
N ALA A 130 11.48 14.44 -5.29
CA ALA A 130 12.85 14.25 -5.80
C ALA A 130 13.77 15.44 -5.50
N GLY A 131 13.20 16.64 -5.34
CA GLY A 131 13.95 17.85 -4.97
C GLY A 131 14.32 17.91 -3.49
N ASP A 132 13.78 17.03 -2.65
CA ASP A 132 14.18 16.91 -1.26
C ASP A 132 15.58 16.27 -1.13
N PHE A 133 16.24 16.51 0.00
CA PHE A 133 17.51 15.87 0.38
C PHE A 133 18.66 16.05 -0.61
N ASP A 134 18.94 17.29 -1.04
CA ASP A 134 20.12 17.63 -1.84
C ASP A 134 20.29 16.78 -3.13
N GLY A 135 19.16 16.35 -3.73
CA GLY A 135 19.13 15.53 -4.93
C GLY A 135 19.08 14.01 -4.71
N LEU A 136 19.02 13.55 -3.44
CA LEU A 136 18.84 12.14 -3.08
C LEU A 136 17.36 11.75 -2.88
N GLY A 137 16.43 12.69 -3.07
CA GLY A 137 14.99 12.45 -2.88
C GLY A 137 14.45 11.30 -3.72
N LEU A 138 14.92 11.14 -4.97
CA LEU A 138 14.44 10.11 -5.88
C LEU A 138 14.75 8.68 -5.39
N GLU A 139 15.98 8.44 -4.93
CA GLU A 139 16.38 7.16 -4.34
C GLU A 139 15.56 6.86 -3.09
N LYS A 140 15.28 7.90 -2.28
CA LYS A 140 14.44 7.76 -1.09
C LYS A 140 12.99 7.42 -1.43
N MET A 141 12.42 8.05 -2.47
CA MET A 141 11.08 7.73 -2.96
C MET A 141 11.00 6.27 -3.41
N ALA A 142 12.01 5.77 -4.14
CA ALA A 142 12.06 4.37 -4.58
C ALA A 142 12.15 3.39 -3.40
N GLU A 143 12.95 3.71 -2.38
CA GLU A 143 13.03 2.93 -1.14
C GLU A 143 11.68 2.87 -0.43
N LEU A 144 10.98 4.01 -0.32
CA LEU A 144 9.67 4.10 0.31
C LEU A 144 8.61 3.27 -0.42
N VAL A 145 8.56 3.33 -1.75
CA VAL A 145 7.66 2.50 -2.58
C VAL A 145 7.87 1.00 -2.30
N ASN A 146 9.11 0.57 -2.06
CA ASN A 146 9.39 -0.83 -1.81
C ASN A 146 9.18 -1.25 -0.34
N SER A 147 9.49 -0.39 0.62
CA SER A 147 9.57 -0.77 2.03
C SER A 147 8.36 -0.35 2.87
N ALA A 148 7.62 0.69 2.47
CA ALA A 148 6.53 1.20 3.27
C ALA A 148 5.27 0.33 3.17
N GLY A 149 4.67 0.02 4.33
CA GLY A 149 3.36 -0.64 4.41
C GLY A 149 2.18 0.31 4.14
N HIS A 150 2.41 1.62 4.26
CA HIS A 150 1.46 2.66 3.92
C HIS A 150 2.08 3.59 2.87
N LEU A 151 1.40 3.77 1.75
CA LEU A 151 1.89 4.54 0.61
C LEU A 151 0.85 5.59 0.24
N GLU A 152 1.26 6.85 0.35
CA GLU A 152 0.57 7.99 -0.24
C GLU A 152 1.36 8.46 -1.45
N LEU A 153 0.80 8.22 -2.64
CA LEU A 153 1.40 8.60 -3.91
C LEU A 153 0.67 9.82 -4.46
N LYS A 154 1.42 10.83 -4.86
CA LYS A 154 0.87 11.95 -5.64
C LYS A 154 1.32 11.77 -7.08
N LEU A 155 0.35 11.66 -7.98
CA LEU A 155 0.59 11.44 -9.39
C LEU A 155 0.24 12.69 -10.19
N GLN A 156 0.99 12.88 -11.27
CA GLN A 156 0.76 13.86 -12.30
C GLN A 156 0.46 13.13 -13.61
N ARG A 157 -0.68 13.43 -14.21
CA ARG A 157 -1.03 12.97 -15.55
C ARG A 157 -0.40 13.86 -16.60
N PRO A 158 0.10 13.31 -17.71
CA PRO A 158 0.52 14.11 -18.84
C PRO A 158 -0.67 14.92 -19.37
N GLU A 159 -0.45 16.22 -19.64
CA GLU A 159 -1.49 17.13 -20.13
C GLU A 159 -2.06 16.71 -21.49
N SER A 160 -1.31 15.88 -22.21
CA SER A 160 -1.65 15.28 -23.49
C SER A 160 -1.93 13.79 -23.33
N CYS A 161 -3.04 13.43 -22.67
CA CYS A 161 -3.73 12.18 -22.98
C CYS A 161 -4.35 12.33 -24.38
N GLY A 162 -3.54 12.25 -25.43
CA GLY A 162 -3.94 12.43 -26.84
C GLY A 162 -4.84 11.31 -27.37
N GLY A 163 -6.00 11.08 -26.75
CA GLY A 163 -7.05 10.17 -27.22
C GLY A 163 -6.72 8.67 -27.15
N LEU A 164 -5.53 8.28 -26.71
CA LEU A 164 -5.05 6.89 -26.68
C LEU A 164 -4.84 6.36 -25.26
N CYS A 165 -5.56 6.91 -24.26
CA CYS A 165 -5.55 6.32 -22.93
C CYS A 165 -6.15 4.90 -23.02
N ALA A 166 -5.27 3.89 -23.08
CA ALA A 166 -5.58 2.48 -23.22
C ALA A 166 -6.33 1.90 -22.01
N CYS A 167 -6.66 2.74 -21.02
CA CYS A 167 -7.43 2.39 -19.84
C CYS A 167 -8.90 1.99 -20.19
N SER A 168 -9.31 2.11 -21.47
CA SER A 168 -10.66 1.79 -21.96
C SER A 168 -10.85 0.36 -22.56
N GLY A 169 -9.85 -0.54 -22.51
CA GLY A 169 -9.78 -1.62 -23.51
C GLY A 169 -9.38 -3.03 -23.11
N LYS A 170 -9.59 -3.50 -21.88
CA LYS A 170 -9.47 -4.95 -21.56
C LYS A 170 -10.80 -5.55 -21.11
N SER A 171 -11.71 -5.67 -22.07
CA SER A 171 -12.72 -6.72 -22.06
C SER A 171 -12.21 -7.85 -22.96
N ARG A 172 -11.75 -8.95 -22.35
CA ARG A 172 -11.71 -10.27 -22.98
C ARG A 172 -12.06 -11.31 -21.95
#